data_AF-A0A7J4UKI0-F1
#
_entry.id   AF-A0A7J4UKI0-F1
#
_cell.length_a   1.000
_cell.length_b   1.000
_cell.length_c   1.000
_cell.angle_alpha   90.00
_cell.angle_beta   90.00
_cell.angle_gamma   90.00
#
_symmetry.space_group_name_H-M   'P 1'
#
loop_
_entity.id
_entity.type
_entity.pdbx_description
1 polymer ?
#
loop_
_entity_poly.entity_id
_entity_poly.type
_entity_poly.pdbx_seq_one_letter_code
_entity_poly.pdbx_strand_id
1 'polypeptide(L)'
;MAMIWVLAGFLGLVSVLLCISLYYNYKFGRILIRMEDALETSLDKLDERYTSISKILEIPLFYDSPQIRQVIADIKVCQESILFIANEIGNLEEIEDGEEENSQET
;
A
#
# COMPACT_ATOMS: atom_id res chain seq x y z
N MET A 1 1.60 -43.36 -28.57
CA MET A 1 1.57 -42.17 -29.44
C MET A 1 0.44 -41.20 -29.09
N ALA A 2 -0.84 -41.61 -29.06
CA ALA A 2 -1.95 -40.71 -28.70
C ALA A 2 -1.82 -40.03 -27.32
N MET A 3 -1.35 -40.76 -26.31
CA MET A 3 -1.13 -40.25 -24.95
C MET A 3 -0.08 -39.12 -24.88
N ILE A 4 0.90 -39.11 -25.80
CA ILE A 4 1.98 -38.09 -25.84
C ILE A 4 1.42 -36.76 -26.36
N TRP A 5 0.53 -36.80 -27.35
CA TRP A 5 -0.10 -35.59 -27.89
C TRP A 5 -1.05 -34.92 -26.91
N VAL A 6 -1.77 -35.71 -26.10
CA VAL A 6 -2.64 -35.18 -25.02
C VAL A 6 -1.80 -34.48 -23.96
N LEU A 7 -0.68 -35.07 -23.54
CA LEU A 7 0.25 -34.45 -22.59
C LEU A 7 0.88 -33.16 -23.13
N ALA A 8 1.29 -33.15 -24.40
CA ALA A 8 1.85 -31.96 -25.04
C ALA A 8 0.81 -30.81 -25.12
N GLY A 9 -0.45 -31.12 -25.42
CA GLY A 9 -1.54 -30.13 -25.41
C GLY A 9 -1.80 -29.55 -24.02
N PHE A 10 -1.80 -30.39 -22.98
CA PHE A 10 -1.95 -29.94 -21.60
C PHE A 10 -0.78 -29.04 -21.14
N LEU A 11 0.46 -29.41 -21.48
CA LEU A 11 1.64 -28.60 -21.17
C LEU A 11 1.57 -27.21 -21.82
N GLY A 12 1.17 -27.15 -23.10
CA GLY A 12 0.97 -25.89 -23.80
C GLY A 12 -0.10 -25.01 -23.15
N LEU A 13 -1.23 -25.59 -22.74
CA LEU A 13 -2.29 -24.88 -22.04
C LEU A 13 -1.81 -24.30 -20.71
N VAL A 14 -1.11 -25.09 -19.89
CA VAL A 14 -0.55 -24.64 -18.61
C VAL A 14 0.47 -23.52 -18.84
N SER A 15 1.32 -23.64 -19.86
CA SER A 15 2.29 -22.59 -20.20
C SER A 15 1.62 -21.27 -20.58
N VAL A 16 0.51 -21.32 -21.33
CA VAL A 16 -0.25 -20.11 -21.71
C VAL A 16 -0.91 -19.49 -20.47
N LEU A 17 -1.53 -20.31 -19.61
CA LEU A 17 -2.09 -19.81 -18.35
C LEU A 17 -1.02 -19.17 -17.46
N LEU A 18 0.18 -19.74 -17.41
CA LEU A 18 1.31 -19.19 -16.65
C LEU A 18 1.71 -17.80 -17.20
N CYS A 19 1.83 -17.66 -18.52
CA CYS A 19 2.15 -16.36 -19.14
C CYS A 19 1.08 -15.30 -18.84
N ILE A 20 -0.21 -15.68 -18.88
CA ILE A 20 -1.31 -14.77 -18.53
C ILE A 20 -1.20 -14.35 -17.06
N SER A 21 -0.97 -15.31 -16.16
CA SER A 21 -0.80 -15.04 -14.72
C SER A 21 0.36 -14.07 -14.46
N LEU A 22 1.54 -14.32 -15.05
CA LEU A 22 2.70 -13.44 -14.91
C LEU A 22 2.42 -12.02 -15.39
N TYR A 23 1.70 -11.86 -16.51
CA TYR A 23 1.32 -10.55 -17.02
C TYR A 23 0.43 -9.77 -16.03
N TYR A 24 -0.56 -10.45 -15.43
CA TYR A 24 -1.42 -9.82 -14.44
C TYR A 24 -0.66 -9.47 -13.15
N ASN A 25 0.20 -10.36 -12.65
CA ASN A 25 1.02 -10.09 -11.47
C ASN A 25 1.91 -8.86 -11.66
N TYR A 26 2.62 -8.77 -12.78
CA TYR A 26 3.43 -7.58 -13.09
C TYR A 26 2.59 -6.30 -13.17
N LYS A 27 1.38 -6.39 -13.71
CA LYS A 27 0.46 -5.25 -13.77
C LYS A 27 -0.02 -4.85 -12.38
N PHE A 28 -0.33 -5.81 -11.50
CA PHE A 28 -0.75 -5.56 -10.13
C PHE A 28 0.36 -4.93 -9.29
N GLY A 29 1.59 -5.45 -9.36
CA GLY A 29 2.74 -4.87 -8.65
C GLY A 29 2.96 -3.40 -9.00
N ARG A 30 2.91 -3.04 -10.30
CA ARG A 30 3.00 -1.61 -10.70
C ARG A 30 1.85 -0.74 -10.20
N ILE A 31 0.66 -1.29 -9.98
CA ILE A 31 -0.47 -0.53 -9.43
C ILE A 31 -0.27 -0.31 -7.94
N LEU A 32 0.28 -1.30 -7.23
CA LEU A 32 0.56 -1.24 -5.80
C LEU A 32 1.61 -0.16 -5.50
N ILE A 33 2.75 -0.17 -6.19
CA ILE A 33 3.80 0.86 -6.04
C ILE A 33 3.23 2.27 -6.27
N ARG A 34 2.40 2.45 -7.30
CA ARG A 34 1.76 3.76 -7.55
C ARG A 34 0.78 4.19 -6.46
N MET A 35 0.15 3.22 -5.81
CA MET A 35 -0.78 3.48 -4.71
C MET A 35 0.00 3.88 -3.45
N GLU A 36 1.13 3.22 -3.18
CA GLU A 36 2.07 3.59 -2.13
C GLU A 36 2.58 5.03 -2.31
N ASP A 37 3.13 5.38 -3.48
CA ASP A 37 3.59 6.74 -3.81
C ASP A 37 2.50 7.80 -3.56
N ALA A 38 1.25 7.48 -3.95
CA ALA A 38 0.11 8.37 -3.80
C ALA A 38 -0.30 8.55 -2.34
N LEU A 39 -0.17 7.50 -1.52
CA LEU A 39 -0.42 7.56 -0.08
C LEU A 39 0.64 8.40 0.63
N GLU A 40 1.93 8.19 0.33
CA GLU A 40 3.04 8.98 0.88
C GLU A 40 2.85 10.47 0.56
N THR A 41 2.60 10.80 -0.71
CA THR A 41 2.32 12.18 -1.14
C THR A 41 1.10 12.78 -0.42
N SER A 42 0.09 11.96 -0.09
CA SER A 42 -1.10 12.42 0.61
C SER A 42 -0.83 12.68 2.09
N LEU A 43 0.00 11.84 2.73
CA LEU A 43 0.46 12.04 4.10
C LEU A 43 1.29 13.32 4.24
N ASP A 44 2.24 13.56 3.33
CA ASP A 44 3.06 14.78 3.33
C ASP A 44 2.19 16.05 3.26
N LYS A 45 1.20 16.06 2.35
CA LYS A 45 0.27 17.19 2.22
C LYS A 45 -0.58 17.37 3.47
N LEU A 46 -0.99 16.28 4.12
CA LEU A 46 -1.77 16.36 5.34
C LEU A 46 -0.94 16.96 6.47
N ASP A 47 0.33 16.59 6.57
CA ASP A 47 1.26 17.09 7.58
C ASP A 47 1.59 18.58 7.39
N GLU A 48 1.76 19.02 6.14
CA GLU A 48 1.93 20.44 5.79
C GLU A 48 0.70 21.25 6.24
N ARG A 49 -0.50 20.74 5.97
CA ARG A 49 -1.76 21.39 6.37
C ARG A 49 -1.95 21.39 7.87
N TYR A 50 -1.62 20.30 8.56
CA TYR A 50 -1.63 20.24 10.02
C TYR A 50 -0.71 21.29 10.62
N THR A 51 0.52 21.39 10.12
CA THR A 51 1.51 22.41 10.55
C THR A 51 0.99 23.82 10.32
N SER A 52 0.39 24.08 9.15
CA SER A 52 -0.22 25.38 8.85
C SER A 52 -1.38 25.71 9.80
N ILE A 53 -2.24 24.74 10.12
CA ILE A 53 -3.37 24.93 11.05
C ILE A 53 -2.83 25.20 12.47
N SER A 54 -1.85 24.43 12.92
CA SER A 54 -1.21 24.60 14.22
C SER A 54 -0.64 26.01 14.39
N LYS A 55 0.05 26.52 13.36
CA LYS A 55 0.61 27.89 13.35
C LYS A 55 -0.45 28.99 13.42
N ILE A 56 -1.61 28.80 12.79
CA ILE A 56 -2.73 29.75 12.86
C ILE A 56 -3.35 29.77 14.27
N LEU A 57 -3.33 28.62 14.96
CA LEU A 57 -3.87 28.47 16.30
C LEU A 57 -3.03 29.13 17.39
N GLU A 58 -1.73 29.34 17.19
CA GLU A 58 -0.88 30.12 18.10
C GLU A 58 -1.33 31.58 18.25
N ILE A 59 -2.28 32.04 17.42
CA ILE A 59 -2.97 33.31 17.61
C ILE A 59 -3.85 33.21 18.88
N PRO A 60 -3.62 34.07 19.90
CA PRO A 60 -4.16 33.89 21.25
C PRO A 60 -5.68 33.90 21.36
N LEU A 61 -6.40 34.34 20.31
CA LEU A 61 -7.87 34.38 20.29
C LEU A 61 -8.53 33.02 20.00
N PHE A 62 -7.81 32.08 19.38
CA PHE A 62 -8.38 30.81 18.89
C PHE A 62 -7.99 29.59 19.73
N TYR A 63 -6.95 29.70 20.56
CA TYR A 63 -6.44 28.59 21.37
C TYR A 63 -7.39 28.15 22.51
N ASP A 64 -8.24 29.07 22.98
CA ASP A 64 -9.20 28.82 24.08
C ASP A 64 -10.52 28.18 23.64
N SER A 65 -10.75 27.96 22.34
CA SER A 65 -11.98 27.33 21.86
C SER A 65 -11.87 25.80 21.88
N PRO A 66 -12.69 25.09 22.68
CA PRO A 66 -12.67 23.62 22.73
C PRO A 66 -13.08 22.99 21.39
N GLN A 67 -13.89 23.67 20.59
CA GLN A 67 -14.30 23.23 19.25
C GLN A 67 -13.10 23.14 18.31
N ILE A 68 -12.16 24.09 18.40
CA ILE A 68 -10.98 24.09 17.53
C ILE A 68 -10.01 22.97 17.95
N ARG A 69 -9.85 22.73 19.25
CA ARG A 69 -9.05 21.58 19.74
C ARG A 69 -9.61 20.24 19.29
N GLN A 70 -10.93 20.11 19.22
CA GLN A 70 -11.59 18.89 18.73
C GLN A 70 -11.31 18.65 17.24
N VAL A 71 -11.40 19.69 16.40
CA VAL A 71 -11.09 19.59 14.96
C VAL A 71 -9.63 19.17 14.73
N ILE A 72 -8.68 19.66 15.53
CA ILE A 72 -7.27 19.23 15.45
C ILE A 72 -7.11 17.75 15.80
N ALA A 73 -7.80 17.30 16.87
CA ALA A 73 -7.78 15.91 17.27
C ALA A 73 -8.33 15.01 16.16
N ASP A 74 -9.44 15.41 15.53
CA ASP A 74 -10.04 14.67 14.43
C ASP A 74 -9.10 14.60 13.21
N ILE A 75 -8.40 15.69 12.87
CA ILE A 75 -7.38 15.70 11.79
C ILE A 75 -6.24 14.74 12.11
N LYS A 76 -5.78 14.70 13.36
CA LYS A 76 -4.71 13.80 13.80
C LYS A 76 -5.12 12.34 13.69
N VAL A 77 -6.36 12.01 14.07
CA VAL A 77 -6.92 10.66 13.93
C VAL A 77 -7.01 10.27 12.45
N CYS A 78 -7.40 11.18 11.56
CA CYS A 78 -7.37 10.93 10.12
C CYS A 78 -5.95 10.61 9.61
N GLN A 79 -4.94 11.36 10.07
CA GLN A 79 -3.55 11.09 9.72
C GLN A 79 -3.08 9.71 10.19
N GLU A 80 -3.34 9.37 11.45
CA GLU A 80 -2.99 8.08 12.04
C GLU A 80 -3.67 6.92 11.28
N SER A 81 -4.90 7.12 10.81
CA SER A 81 -5.64 6.12 10.02
C SER A 81 -5.02 5.89 8.64
N ILE A 82 -4.54 6.95 7.99
CA ILE A 82 -3.84 6.84 6.70
C ILE A 82 -2.46 6.20 6.90
N LEU A 83 -1.75 6.55 7.97
CA LEU A 83 -0.46 5.96 8.31
C LEU A 83 -0.59 4.45 8.59
N PHE A 84 -1.66 4.03 9.26
CA PHE A 84 -1.99 2.62 9.47
C PHE A 84 -2.19 1.89 8.12
N ILE A 85 -2.97 2.48 7.21
CA ILE A 85 -3.18 1.90 5.87
C ILE A 85 -1.86 1.79 5.10
N ALA A 86 -1.02 2.83 5.14
CA ALA A 86 0.28 2.82 4.49
C ALA A 86 1.20 1.72 5.07
N ASN A 87 1.22 1.55 6.39
CA ASN A 87 2.04 0.53 7.05
C ASN A 87 1.54 -0.90 6.77
N GLU A 88 0.23 -1.11 6.70
CA GLU A 88 -0.34 -2.40 6.29
C GLU A 88 0.02 -2.73 4.83
N ILE A 89 0.02 -1.74 3.93
CA ILE A 89 0.41 -1.92 2.52
C ILE A 89 1.91 -2.20 2.40
N GLY A 90 2.77 -1.47 3.14
CA GLY A 90 4.21 -1.69 3.14
C GLY A 90 4.61 -3.05 3.74
N ASN A 91 3.99 -3.47 4.85
CA ASN A 91 4.23 -4.81 5.40
C ASN A 91 3.79 -5.94 4.47
N LEU A 92 2.78 -5.72 3.62
CA LEU A 92 2.37 -6.68 2.58
C LEU A 92 3.48 -6.90 1.54
N GLU A 93 4.34 -5.91 1.30
CA GLU A 93 5.48 -5.99 0.37
C GLU A 93 6.69 -6.68 1.02
N GLU A 94 6.93 -6.47 2.33
CA GLU A 94 8.02 -7.11 3.09
C GLU A 94 7.84 -8.63 3.27
N ILE A 95 6.61 -9.15 3.17
CA ILE A 95 6.32 -10.59 3.27
C ILE A 95 6.75 -11.35 1.99
N GLU A 96 6.86 -10.68 0.83
CA GLU A 96 7.32 -11.34 -0.42
C GLU A 96 8.85 -11.55 -0.47
N ASP A 97 9.65 -10.76 0.25
CA ASP A 97 11.12 -10.93 0.29
C ASP A 97 11.60 -11.95 1.35
N GLY A 98 10.72 -12.42 2.23
CA GLY A 98 11.06 -13.31 3.35
C GLY A 98 10.84 -14.81 3.13
N GLU A 99 10.16 -15.23 2.06
CA GLU A 99 9.84 -16.66 1.83
C GLU A 99 10.84 -17.41 0.92
N GLU A 100 11.78 -16.73 0.27
CA GLU A 100 12.80 -17.42 -0.56
C GLU A 100 13.97 -18.03 0.26
N GLU A 101 14.17 -17.67 1.53
CA GLU A 101 15.30 -18.18 2.32
C GLU A 101 15.04 -19.50 3.09
N ASN A 102 13.80 -19.98 3.23
CA ASN A 102 13.50 -21.15 4.07
C ASN A 102 13.21 -22.47 3.31
N SER A 103 13.48 -22.53 2.00
CA SER A 103 13.31 -23.78 1.21
C SER A 103 14.63 -24.51 0.91
N GLN A 104 15.77 -24.05 1.45
CA GLN A 104 17.06 -24.71 1.26
C GLN A 104 17.69 -25.19 2.58
N GLU A 105 16.91 -25.69 3.54
CA GLU A 105 17.49 -26.53 4.59
C GLU A 105 16.44 -27.47 5.18
N THR A 106 16.21 -28.61 4.52
CA THR A 106 15.89 -29.90 5.17
C THR A 106 16.05 -31.07 4.20
#